data_AF-A0A939F676-F1
#
_entry.id   AF-A0A939F676-F1
#
_cell.length_a   1.000
_cell.length_b   1.000
_cell.length_c   1.000
_cell.angle_alpha   90.00
_cell.angle_beta   90.00
_cell.angle_gamma   90.00
#
_symmetry.space_group_name_H-M   'P 1'
#
loop_
_entity.id
_entity.type
_entity.pdbx_description
1 polymer ?
#
loop_
_entity_poly.entity_id
_entity_poly.type
_entity_poly.pdbx_seq_one_letter_code
_entity_poly.pdbx_strand_id
1 'polypeptide(L)'
;MADSIGDFQTAGDRVHVSKAKTPTASAHGWWINGSGPGIKAKVTIWLQAKDSKGHWHTVAKDVKTVKPSGGSQGRATARKFCVGDADTIWRSIVDVDVIGVNDSPDKLTTPATSLKCGAGL
;
A
#
# COMPACT_ATOMS: atom_id res chain seq x y z
N MET A 1 6.58 25.78 -21.37
CA MET A 1 5.71 24.59 -21.45
C MET A 1 5.20 24.39 -20.04
N ALA A 2 3.89 24.47 -19.81
CA ALA A 2 3.36 24.29 -18.46
C ALA A 2 3.49 22.81 -18.10
N ASP A 3 4.36 22.50 -17.14
CA ASP A 3 4.41 21.20 -16.48
C ASP A 3 3.05 20.99 -15.82
N SER A 4 2.11 20.37 -16.52
CA SER A 4 0.84 19.99 -15.92
C SER A 4 1.17 18.98 -14.84
N ILE A 5 1.19 19.41 -13.57
CA ILE A 5 1.14 18.49 -12.43
C ILE A 5 -0.14 17.70 -12.67
N GLY A 6 0.02 16.43 -13.06
CA GLY A 6 -1.12 15.57 -13.32
C GLY A 6 -1.90 15.44 -12.02
N ASP A 7 -3.19 15.78 -12.03
CA ASP A 7 -4.04 15.48 -10.89
C ASP A 7 -4.24 13.96 -10.84
N PHE A 8 -3.68 13.32 -9.82
CA PHE A 8 -3.85 11.89 -9.55
C PHE A 8 -4.08 11.67 -8.06
N GLN A 9 -4.74 10.58 -7.74
CA GLN A 9 -5.00 10.19 -6.36
C GLN A 9 -4.23 8.91 -6.02
N THR A 10 -3.40 8.98 -4.98
CA THR A 10 -2.86 7.80 -4.30
C THR A 10 -3.95 7.15 -3.46
N ALA A 11 -4.14 5.84 -3.61
CA ALA A 11 -5.16 5.10 -2.89
C ALA A 11 -4.64 3.74 -2.41
N GLY A 12 -5.24 3.23 -1.34
CA GLY A 12 -4.87 1.96 -0.75
C GLY A 12 -5.95 1.46 0.19
N ASP A 13 -5.96 0.15 0.44
CA ASP A 13 -6.90 -0.44 1.39
C ASP A 13 -6.30 -0.56 2.79
N ARG A 14 -7.22 -0.65 3.77
CA ARG A 14 -6.86 -1.06 5.11
C ARG A 14 -6.34 -2.49 5.05
N VAL A 15 -5.25 -2.74 5.80
CA VAL A 15 -4.66 -4.08 5.93
C VAL A 15 -5.74 -5.07 6.35
N HIS A 16 -5.75 -6.25 5.73
CA HIS A 16 -6.70 -7.31 6.04
C HIS A 16 -6.03 -8.68 5.99
N VAL A 17 -6.65 -9.65 6.66
CA VAL A 17 -6.13 -11.02 6.74
C VAL A 17 -6.91 -11.93 5.80
N SER A 18 -6.20 -12.72 5.00
CA SER A 18 -6.83 -13.78 4.20
C SER A 18 -7.36 -14.91 5.08
N LYS A 19 -8.56 -15.43 4.77
CA LYS A 19 -9.15 -16.60 5.44
C LYS A 19 -8.56 -17.96 4.98
N ALA A 20 -7.27 -18.01 4.69
CA ALA A 20 -6.59 -19.22 4.21
C ALA A 20 -6.07 -20.07 5.38
N LYS A 21 -5.74 -21.34 5.11
CA LYS A 21 -5.12 -22.27 6.09
C LYS A 21 -3.86 -21.68 6.74
N THR A 22 -3.12 -20.88 5.97
CA THR A 22 -2.04 -20.03 6.47
C THR A 22 -2.47 -18.57 6.32
N PRO A 23 -2.96 -17.91 7.38
CA PRO A 23 -3.45 -16.55 7.29
C PRO A 23 -2.31 -15.59 6.93
N THR A 24 -2.64 -14.58 6.13
CA THR A 24 -1.68 -13.61 5.58
C THR A 24 -2.25 -12.21 5.74
N ALA A 25 -1.52 -11.31 6.39
CA ALA A 25 -1.80 -9.88 6.35
C ALA A 25 -1.43 -9.35 4.95
N SER A 26 -2.38 -8.67 4.31
CA SER A 26 -2.24 -8.13 2.96
C SER A 26 -2.69 -6.67 2.95
N ALA A 27 -1.98 -5.86 2.17
CA ALA A 27 -2.39 -4.51 1.83
C ALA A 27 -2.19 -4.29 0.33
N HIS A 28 -3.02 -3.43 -0.24
CA HIS A 28 -2.99 -3.09 -1.65
C HIS A 28 -2.89 -1.59 -1.84
N GLY A 29 -2.07 -1.19 -2.81
CA GLY A 29 -1.89 0.21 -3.21
C GLY A 29 -2.12 0.35 -4.70
N TRP A 30 -2.80 1.42 -5.09
CA TRP A 30 -3.09 1.76 -6.48
C TRP A 30 -3.13 3.27 -6.64
N TRP A 31 -3.39 3.70 -7.87
CA TRP A 31 -3.53 5.10 -8.19
C TRP A 31 -4.69 5.29 -9.16
N ILE A 32 -5.35 6.43 -9.06
CA ILE A 32 -6.43 6.85 -9.93
C ILE A 32 -5.95 8.07 -10.69
N ASN A 33 -6.02 8.02 -12.02
CA ASN A 33 -5.75 9.20 -12.83
C ASN A 33 -6.99 10.12 -12.78
N GLY A 34 -6.78 11.39 -12.44
CA GLY A 34 -7.80 12.43 -12.54
C GLY A 34 -7.79 13.01 -13.95
N SER A 35 -7.02 14.09 -14.14
CA SER A 35 -6.94 14.84 -15.41
C SER A 35 -5.52 14.91 -16.00
N GLY A 36 -4.57 14.18 -15.42
CA GLY A 36 -3.17 14.22 -15.84
C GLY A 36 -2.84 13.42 -17.11
N PRO A 37 -1.74 13.76 -17.81
CA PRO A 37 -1.31 13.04 -19.01
C PRO A 37 -0.72 11.64 -18.71
N GLY A 38 -0.55 11.28 -17.43
CA GLY A 38 0.03 10.02 -17.00
C GLY A 38 -0.83 8.80 -17.36
N ILE A 39 -0.22 7.79 -17.98
CA ILE A 39 -0.90 6.54 -18.37
C ILE A 39 -0.46 5.33 -17.53
N LYS A 40 0.64 5.45 -16.79
CA LYS A 40 1.21 4.45 -15.90
C LYS A 40 1.89 5.14 -14.72
N ALA A 41 1.84 4.51 -13.56
CA ALA A 41 2.61 4.91 -12.40
C ALA A 41 3.32 3.71 -11.79
N LYS A 42 4.46 3.96 -11.16
CA LYS A 42 5.15 3.03 -10.28
C LYS A 42 4.54 3.17 -8.89
N VAL A 43 3.80 2.16 -8.47
CA VAL A 43 3.20 2.12 -7.14
C VAL A 43 4.11 1.32 -6.22
N THR A 44 4.58 1.96 -5.17
CA THR A 44 5.30 1.30 -4.08
C THR A 44 4.39 1.17 -2.88
N ILE A 45 4.34 -0.02 -2.29
CA ILE A 45 3.60 -0.26 -1.05
C ILE A 45 4.49 -0.91 -0.01
N TRP A 46 4.38 -0.42 1.23
CA TRP A 46 5.01 -1.01 2.41
C TRP A 46 3.91 -1.47 3.37
N LEU A 47 3.98 -2.73 3.78
CA LEU A 47 3.16 -3.26 4.86
C LEU A 47 3.91 -3.07 6.18
N GLN A 48 3.28 -2.38 7.13
CA GLN A 48 3.85 -2.10 8.42
C GLN A 48 3.06 -2.75 9.56
N ALA A 49 3.77 -3.23 10.57
CA ALA A 49 3.22 -3.72 11.81
C ALA A 49 3.84 -2.97 12.99
N LYS A 50 3.06 -2.77 14.04
CA LYS A 50 3.49 -2.11 15.27
C LYS A 50 3.97 -3.15 16.27
N ASP A 51 5.17 -2.97 16.82
CA ASP A 51 5.70 -3.83 17.87
C ASP A 51 5.03 -3.55 19.24
N SER A 52 5.33 -4.37 20.24
CA SER A 52 4.81 -4.23 21.60
C SER A 52 5.27 -2.95 22.31
N LYS A 53 6.34 -2.32 21.84
CA LYS A 53 6.87 -1.02 22.34
C LYS A 53 6.24 0.17 21.62
N GLY A 54 5.44 -0.08 20.60
CA GLY A 54 4.73 0.94 19.82
C GLY A 54 5.49 1.46 18.60
N HIS A 55 6.59 0.83 18.17
CA HIS A 55 7.32 1.23 16.97
C HIS A 55 6.76 0.55 15.72
N TRP A 56 6.75 1.28 14.60
CA TRP A 56 6.33 0.74 13.31
C TRP A 56 7.51 0.11 12.57
N HIS A 57 7.33 -1.13 12.13
CA HIS A 57 8.30 -1.87 11.33
C HIS A 57 7.72 -2.18 9.97
N THR A 58 8.51 -1.95 8.92
CA THR A 58 8.18 -2.45 7.58
C THR A 58 8.50 -3.93 7.52
N VAL A 59 7.49 -4.75 7.30
CA VAL A 59 7.62 -6.22 7.35
C VAL A 59 7.40 -6.88 6.00
N ALA A 60 6.87 -6.15 5.02
CA ALA A 60 6.87 -6.53 3.61
C ALA A 60 6.81 -5.28 2.73
N LYS A 61 7.30 -5.40 1.49
CA LYS A 61 7.29 -4.35 0.48
C LYS A 61 7.00 -4.95 -0.88
N ASP A 62 6.27 -4.23 -1.72
CA ASP A 62 6.11 -4.55 -3.13
C ASP A 62 6.19 -3.27 -3.99
N VAL A 63 6.58 -3.42 -5.25
CA VAL A 63 6.67 -2.33 -6.21
C VAL A 63 6.14 -2.82 -7.56
N LYS A 64 5.20 -2.09 -8.14
CA LYS A 64 4.63 -2.47 -9.43
C LYS A 64 4.29 -1.27 -10.30
N THR A 65 4.68 -1.33 -11.56
CA THR A 65 4.23 -0.37 -12.57
C THR A 65 2.87 -0.80 -13.10
N VAL A 66 1.86 0.05 -12.92
CA VAL A 66 0.46 -0.26 -13.27
C VAL A 66 -0.21 0.91 -13.96
N LYS A 67 -1.20 0.60 -14.81
CA LYS A 67 -2.16 1.57 -15.34
C LYS A 67 -3.06 2.10 -14.20
N PRO A 68 -3.65 3.29 -14.34
CA PRO A 68 -4.57 3.79 -13.32
C PRO A 68 -5.75 2.83 -13.19
N SER A 69 -6.14 2.51 -11.96
CA SER A 69 -7.20 1.54 -11.70
C SER A 69 -7.70 1.66 -10.27
N GLY A 70 -9.02 1.60 -10.07
CA GLY A 70 -9.62 1.34 -8.75
C GLY A 70 -9.86 -0.15 -8.47
N GLY A 71 -9.41 -1.04 -9.35
CA GLY A 71 -9.72 -2.47 -9.35
C GLY A 71 -8.52 -3.38 -9.07
N SER A 72 -8.79 -4.68 -8.96
CA SER A 72 -7.80 -5.69 -8.54
C SER A 72 -6.62 -5.90 -9.49
N GLN A 73 -6.75 -5.52 -10.76
CA GLN A 73 -5.73 -5.76 -11.80
C GLN A 73 -4.64 -4.68 -11.87
N GLY A 74 -4.83 -3.52 -11.23
CA GLY A 74 -3.92 -2.37 -11.30
C GLY A 74 -3.35 -1.94 -9.95
N ARG A 75 -2.91 -2.90 -9.12
CA ARG A 75 -2.38 -2.63 -7.77
C ARG A 75 -1.06 -3.34 -7.47
N ALA A 76 -0.23 -2.71 -6.66
CA ALA A 76 0.88 -3.35 -5.95
C ALA A 76 0.33 -4.01 -4.68
N THR A 77 0.97 -5.08 -4.20
CA THR A 77 0.46 -5.85 -3.07
C THR A 77 1.58 -6.33 -2.15
N ALA A 78 1.61 -5.81 -0.93
CA ALA A 78 2.52 -6.28 0.11
C ALA A 78 1.80 -7.30 1.02
N ARG A 79 2.48 -8.42 1.28
CA ARG A 79 1.93 -9.54 2.07
C ARG A 79 2.94 -10.08 3.06
N LYS A 80 2.45 -10.51 4.22
CA LYS A 80 3.21 -11.26 5.20
C LYS A 80 2.37 -12.34 5.86
N PHE A 81 2.92 -13.54 5.97
CA PHE A 81 2.30 -14.62 6.73
C PHE A 81 2.20 -14.26 8.20
N CYS A 82 1.04 -14.56 8.80
CA CYS A 82 0.84 -14.36 10.23
C CYS A 82 1.67 -15.38 11.03
N VAL A 83 2.37 -14.89 12.03
CA VAL A 83 3.08 -15.70 13.03
C VAL A 83 2.20 -15.75 14.27
N GLY A 84 1.39 -16.81 14.36
CA GLY A 84 0.36 -16.93 15.41
C GLY A 84 -0.80 -15.96 15.24
N ASP A 85 -1.61 -15.84 16.27
CA ASP A 85 -2.90 -15.13 16.29
C ASP A 85 -2.90 -13.89 17.21
N ALA A 86 -1.73 -13.47 17.70
CA ALA A 86 -1.58 -12.29 18.52
C ALA A 86 -2.17 -11.05 17.85
N ASP A 87 -2.91 -10.24 18.62
CA ASP A 87 -3.46 -8.96 18.16
C ASP A 87 -2.31 -8.00 17.84
N THR A 88 -2.14 -7.70 16.55
CA THR A 88 -1.10 -6.80 16.05
C THR A 88 -1.75 -5.63 15.34
N ILE A 89 -1.20 -4.43 15.53
CA ILE A 89 -1.67 -3.24 14.83
C ILE A 89 -0.91 -3.12 13.50
N TRP A 90 -1.64 -3.07 12.40
CA TRP A 90 -1.11 -2.99 11.04
C TRP A 90 -1.51 -1.69 10.36
N ARG A 91 -0.68 -1.24 9.41
CA ARG A 91 -1.01 -0.19 8.44
C ARG A 91 -0.25 -0.44 7.14
N SER A 92 -0.60 0.26 6.08
CA SER A 92 0.23 0.36 4.89
C SER A 92 0.63 1.79 4.60
N ILE A 93 1.74 1.92 3.88
CA ILE A 93 2.17 3.17 3.25
C ILE A 93 2.17 2.92 1.76
N VAL A 94 1.59 3.84 0.98
CA VAL A 94 1.54 3.79 -0.48
C VAL A 94 2.15 5.06 -1.03
N ASP A 95 2.97 4.90 -2.05
CA ASP A 95 3.68 5.96 -2.76
C ASP A 95 3.55 5.71 -4.26
N VAL A 96 3.28 6.76 -5.02
CA VAL A 96 2.90 6.68 -6.43
C VAL A 96 3.74 7.66 -7.22
N ASP A 97 4.58 7.11 -8.09
CA ASP A 97 5.38 7.88 -9.04
C ASP A 97 4.78 7.72 -10.45
N VAL A 98 4.01 8.70 -10.93
CA VAL A 98 3.47 8.78 -12.29
C VAL A 98 4.60 8.96 -13.30
N ILE A 99 4.71 8.02 -14.23
CA ILE A 99 5.84 8.00 -15.17
C ILE A 99 5.69 9.12 -16.20
N GLY A 100 6.72 9.96 -16.32
CA GLY A 100 6.79 11.03 -17.32
C GLY A 100 5.96 12.27 -16.97
N VAL A 101 5.53 12.39 -15.73
CA VAL A 101 4.79 13.53 -15.19
C VAL A 101 5.47 13.97 -13.90
N ASN A 102 5.52 15.26 -13.62
CA ASN A 102 5.95 15.73 -12.32
C ASN A 102 4.81 15.52 -11.30
N ASP A 103 5.07 14.76 -10.25
CA ASP A 103 4.11 14.41 -9.20
C ASP A 103 4.56 14.86 -7.81
N SER A 104 3.65 14.78 -6.83
CA SER A 104 3.96 15.09 -5.44
C SER A 104 4.69 13.93 -4.76
N PRO A 105 5.69 14.18 -3.89
CA PRO A 105 6.33 13.13 -3.08
C PRO A 105 5.45 12.61 -1.92
N ASP A 106 4.16 12.96 -1.91
CA ASP A 106 3.23 12.61 -0.83
C ASP A 106 2.92 11.12 -0.79
N LYS A 107 2.95 10.57 0.43
CA LYS A 107 2.64 9.17 0.69
C LYS A 107 1.32 9.05 1.42
N LEU A 108 0.48 8.13 0.97
CA LEU A 108 -0.70 7.75 1.71
C LEU A 108 -0.30 6.78 2.83
N THR A 109 -0.59 7.15 4.08
CA THR A 109 -0.60 6.20 5.20
C THR A 109 -2.03 5.80 5.50
N THR A 110 -2.35 4.51 5.42
CA THR A 110 -3.72 4.04 5.67
C THR A 110 -4.06 4.03 7.16
N PRO A 111 -5.34 4.12 7.54
CA PRO A 111 -5.76 3.96 8.93
C PRO A 111 -5.26 2.63 9.54
N ALA A 112 -4.73 2.72 10.75
CA ALA A 112 -4.23 1.57 11.48
C ALA A 112 -5.36 0.60 11.88
N THR A 113 -5.06 -0.70 11.89
CA THR A 113 -6.02 -1.78 12.21
C THR A 113 -5.45 -2.79 13.18
N SER A 114 -6.20 -3.15 14.23
CA SER A 114 -5.87 -4.34 15.02
C SER A 114 -6.37 -5.59 14.29
N LEU A 115 -5.50 -6.59 14.11
CA LEU A 115 -5.81 -7.86 13.47
C LEU A 115 -5.21 -9.01 14.29
N LYS A 116 -5.95 -10.11 14.42
CA LYS A 116 -5.46 -11.40 14.95
C LYS A 116 -4.53 -12.08 13.95
N CYS A 117 -3.34 -11.51 13.81
CA CYS A 117 -2.32 -11.91 12.86
C CYS A 117 -1.01 -11.35 13.36
N GLY A 118 -0.22 -12.20 14.03
CA GLY A 118 1.07 -11.78 14.59
C GLY A 118 2.07 -11.43 13.49
N ALA A 119 2.82 -10.35 13.65
CA ALA A 119 3.91 -10.01 12.73
C ALA A 119 5.23 -10.71 13.05
N GLY A 120 5.36 -11.33 14.24
CA GLY A 120 6.63 -11.91 14.72
C GLY A 120 7.68 -10.84 15.00
N LEU A 121 7.28 -9.74 15.64
CA LEU A 121 8.10 -8.59 16.02
C LEU A 121 8.26 -8.51 17.54
#